data_AF-A0A239DA96-F1
#
_entry.id   AF-A0A239DA96-F1
#
_cell.length_a   1.000
_cell.length_b   1.000
_cell.length_c   1.000
_cell.angle_alpha   90.00
_cell.angle_beta   90.00
_cell.angle_gamma   90.00
#
_symmetry.space_group_name_H-M   'P 1'
#
loop_
_entity.id
_entity.type
_entity.pdbx_description
1 polymer ?
#
loop_
_entity_poly.entity_id
_entity_poly.type
_entity_poly.pdbx_seq_one_letter_code
_entity_poly.pdbx_strand_id
1 'polypeptide(L)'
;MKLVRDLSLTGRGLRIGRPYSPLQLFESGAAGVWFDPSDLSTLYQDAAGSTPVTGHEQPVGLMLDKSRGLGLGPELAEALPTPLISNAGGSVGAYDPITRTMTNPTLGTENGYPRFRFAVGLVAGKRYRIAGVVSGDLSRLIGIRLHTSGGINDVPFNPTTGVFDARQVAAADVIDFRFENSAAAAVSIVSISVRELPGAHAAQPISARRPTYQTADSLNWLNFDGIDDLLLTPSVSLSATSRLSLFAGVRKPSDAVRGVVVNQIAHGARSFALYAPSSGGSPNFAATAGNTTLVNAMVTSAAPITTVLEATHDIGASAAQGLSVNGGTPAVVTGGTGAASTFQDGALGIGGFVTGERWFNGRLYGLVVRGAETSAFASSNTTRFMAAKIGVSL
;
A
#
# COMPACT_ATOMS: atom_id res chain seq x y z
N MET A 1 -1.47 65.49 11.63
CA MET A 1 -1.23 64.77 10.35
C MET A 1 0.28 64.81 10.12
N LYS A 2 1.08 63.74 10.03
CA LYS A 2 0.90 62.29 9.94
C LYS A 2 2.24 61.72 10.45
N LEU A 3 2.23 60.88 11.49
CA LEU A 3 3.42 60.11 11.86
C LEU A 3 3.53 58.94 10.88
N VAL A 4 4.58 58.89 10.07
CA VAL A 4 5.00 57.66 9.39
C VAL A 4 6.30 57.27 10.08
N ARG A 5 6.24 56.23 10.92
CA ARG A 5 7.44 55.55 11.41
C ARG A 5 7.74 54.42 10.43
N ASP A 6 8.99 54.37 10.02
CA ASP A 6 9.56 53.47 9.05
C ASP A 6 9.30 52.00 9.38
N LEU A 7 8.72 51.28 8.42
CA LEU A 7 8.72 49.83 8.40
C LEU A 7 9.99 49.38 7.65
N SER A 8 11.06 49.08 8.40
CA SER A 8 12.29 48.51 7.85
C SER A 8 12.04 47.07 7.40
N LEU A 9 11.99 46.81 6.09
CA LEU A 9 12.06 45.46 5.53
C LEU A 9 13.51 44.97 5.48
N THR A 10 14.00 44.49 6.62
CA THR A 10 15.16 43.60 6.68
C THR A 10 14.74 42.30 7.35
N GLY A 11 14.17 41.41 6.55
CA GLY A 11 13.67 40.13 7.04
C GLY A 11 13.00 39.34 5.94
N ARG A 12 13.82 38.57 5.20
CA ARG A 12 13.49 37.26 4.63
C ARG A 12 12.05 37.17 4.07
N GLY A 13 11.89 37.44 2.77
CA GLY A 13 10.60 37.31 2.10
C GLY A 13 9.84 36.07 2.55
N LEU A 14 8.60 36.26 3.02
CA LEU A 14 7.67 35.17 3.28
C LEU A 14 7.46 34.42 1.97
N ARG A 15 8.32 33.43 1.72
CA ARG A 15 7.98 32.33 0.85
C ARG A 15 6.79 31.68 1.54
N ILE A 16 5.58 31.90 1.03
CA ILE A 16 4.46 31.02 1.31
C ILE A 16 4.84 29.69 0.65
N GLY A 17 5.72 28.95 1.32
CA GLY A 17 6.15 27.64 0.90
C GLY A 17 4.95 26.72 0.93
N ARG A 18 4.83 25.86 -0.08
CA ARG A 18 3.87 24.76 -0.08
C ARG A 18 3.92 24.06 1.30
N PRO A 19 2.76 23.80 1.95
CA PRO A 19 2.74 23.05 3.21
C PRO A 19 3.54 21.76 3.06
N TYR A 20 4.30 21.39 4.10
CA TYR A 20 5.10 20.18 4.08
C TYR A 20 4.22 18.95 3.82
N SER A 21 4.74 18.03 3.00
CA SER A 21 4.12 16.73 2.73
C SER A 21 5.21 15.66 2.69
N PRO A 22 5.00 14.47 3.28
CA PRO A 22 5.93 13.36 3.15
C PRO A 22 6.24 12.96 1.70
N LEU A 23 5.39 13.31 0.73
CA LEU A 23 5.68 13.12 -0.70
C LEU A 23 7.03 13.74 -1.12
N GLN A 24 7.42 14.86 -0.51
CA GLN A 24 8.68 15.56 -0.79
C GLN A 24 9.91 14.67 -0.53
N LEU A 25 9.79 13.66 0.33
CA LEU A 25 10.86 12.70 0.61
C LEU A 25 11.19 11.79 -0.60
N PHE A 26 10.26 11.66 -1.54
CA PHE A 26 10.31 10.74 -2.68
C PHE A 26 10.49 11.46 -4.03
N GLU A 27 10.43 12.80 -4.06
CA GLU A 27 10.57 13.61 -5.29
C GLU A 27 11.93 13.41 -6.00
N SER A 28 12.98 13.00 -5.26
CA SER A 28 14.30 12.66 -5.80
C SER A 28 14.44 11.20 -6.25
N GLY A 29 13.33 10.46 -6.34
CA GLY A 29 13.31 9.06 -6.78
C GLY A 29 13.66 8.05 -5.68
N ALA A 30 13.80 8.48 -4.42
CA ALA A 30 14.02 7.57 -3.29
C ALA A 30 12.98 6.45 -3.26
N ALA A 31 13.41 5.21 -3.05
CA ALA A 31 12.51 4.09 -2.85
C ALA A 31 11.80 4.18 -1.49
N GLY A 32 10.67 3.50 -1.34
CA GLY A 32 9.95 3.42 -0.07
C GLY A 32 8.44 3.51 -0.24
N VAL A 33 7.75 3.79 0.87
CA VAL A 33 6.29 3.84 0.95
C VAL A 33 5.83 4.97 1.87
N TRP A 34 4.63 5.48 1.62
CA TRP A 34 3.93 6.39 2.50
C TRP A 34 2.45 6.02 2.59
N PHE A 35 1.99 5.70 3.80
CA PHE A 35 0.61 5.38 4.11
C PHE A 35 0.02 6.37 5.10
N ASP A 36 -1.18 6.85 4.82
CA ASP A 36 -1.89 7.86 5.62
C ASP A 36 -3.37 7.48 5.78
N PRO A 37 -3.74 6.73 6.83
CA PRO A 37 -5.13 6.33 7.10
C PRO A 37 -6.12 7.50 7.25
N SER A 38 -5.66 8.73 7.46
CA SER A 38 -6.57 9.89 7.50
C SER A 38 -7.04 10.37 6.13
N ASP A 39 -6.46 9.84 5.05
CA ASP A 39 -6.92 10.08 3.68
C ASP A 39 -7.79 8.91 3.20
N LEU A 40 -9.10 9.01 3.45
CA LEU A 40 -10.07 7.98 3.07
C LEU A 40 -10.10 7.67 1.57
N SER A 41 -9.63 8.59 0.70
CA SER A 41 -9.53 8.31 -0.74
C SER A 41 -8.53 7.20 -1.08
N THR A 42 -7.71 6.80 -0.09
CA THR A 42 -6.70 5.74 -0.22
C THR A 42 -7.09 4.41 0.41
N LEU A 43 -8.26 4.33 1.07
CA LEU A 43 -8.70 3.16 1.81
C LEU A 43 -9.87 2.45 1.14
N TYR A 44 -9.78 1.13 1.02
CA TYR A 44 -10.83 0.28 0.48
C TYR A 44 -11.06 -0.94 1.37
N GLN A 45 -12.31 -1.37 1.46
CA GLN A 45 -12.74 -2.48 2.29
C GLN A 45 -12.26 -3.84 1.78
N ASP A 46 -12.09 -3.95 0.46
CA ASP A 46 -11.59 -5.15 -0.22
C ASP A 46 -10.17 -4.93 -0.80
N ALA A 47 -9.46 -6.03 -1.05
CA ALA A 47 -8.11 -5.99 -1.62
C ALA A 47 -8.07 -5.61 -3.11
N ALA A 48 -9.22 -5.68 -3.77
CA ALA A 48 -9.41 -5.29 -5.17
C ALA A 48 -9.51 -3.77 -5.34
N GLY A 49 -9.68 -3.00 -4.26
CA GLY A 49 -9.90 -1.56 -4.33
C GLY A 49 -11.21 -1.17 -5.02
N SER A 50 -12.27 -1.97 -4.85
CA SER A 50 -13.59 -1.72 -5.47
C SER A 50 -14.59 -1.05 -4.54
N THR A 51 -14.50 -1.30 -3.24
CA THR A 51 -15.41 -0.76 -2.22
C THR A 51 -14.66 0.23 -1.33
N PRO A 52 -14.89 1.55 -1.45
CA PRO A 52 -14.24 2.53 -0.59
C PRO A 52 -14.57 2.35 0.89
N VAL A 53 -13.64 2.71 1.77
CA VAL A 53 -13.95 2.97 3.17
C VAL A 53 -14.63 4.33 3.27
N THR A 54 -15.82 4.37 3.86
CA THR A 54 -16.67 5.56 3.98
C THR A 54 -16.97 5.93 5.43
N GLY A 55 -16.60 5.10 6.41
CA GLY A 55 -16.92 5.36 7.81
C GLY A 55 -16.17 4.50 8.82
N HIS A 56 -16.39 4.85 10.09
CA HIS A 56 -15.84 4.16 11.27
C HIS A 56 -16.19 2.66 11.26
N GLU A 57 -15.31 1.83 11.83
CA GLU A 57 -15.48 0.38 12.00
C GLU A 57 -15.54 -0.46 10.71
N GLN A 58 -15.21 0.13 9.56
CA GLN A 58 -15.11 -0.62 8.31
C GLN A 58 -13.74 -1.30 8.18
N PRO A 59 -13.68 -2.55 7.66
CA PRO A 59 -12.41 -3.24 7.43
C PRO A 59 -11.61 -2.53 6.34
N VAL A 60 -10.29 -2.72 6.34
CA VAL A 60 -9.39 -2.17 5.31
C VAL A 60 -8.64 -3.31 4.62
N GLY A 61 -9.07 -3.63 3.41
CA GLY A 61 -8.44 -4.64 2.54
C GLY A 61 -7.38 -4.08 1.62
N LEU A 62 -7.36 -2.77 1.36
CA LEU A 62 -6.35 -2.09 0.56
C LEU A 62 -6.10 -0.67 1.10
N MET A 63 -4.83 -0.32 1.25
CA MET A 63 -4.35 1.03 1.57
C MET A 63 -3.35 1.46 0.51
N LEU A 64 -3.66 2.55 -0.20
CA LEU A 64 -2.81 3.02 -1.29
C LEU A 64 -1.57 3.74 -0.77
N ASP A 65 -0.40 3.30 -1.25
CA ASP A 65 0.87 4.01 -1.11
C ASP A 65 0.88 5.35 -1.84
N LYS A 66 1.09 6.43 -1.10
CA LYS A 66 1.11 7.82 -1.56
C LYS A 66 2.50 8.27 -2.01
N SER A 67 3.55 7.46 -1.86
CA SER A 67 4.95 7.81 -2.19
C SER A 67 5.18 8.19 -3.66
N ARG A 68 4.28 7.75 -4.55
CA ARG A 68 4.29 8.06 -5.99
C ARG A 68 3.21 9.08 -6.41
N GLY A 69 2.58 9.74 -5.45
CA GLY A 69 1.61 10.81 -5.70
C GLY A 69 0.24 10.35 -6.22
N LEU A 70 -0.02 9.04 -6.31
CA LEU A 70 -1.27 8.44 -6.78
C LEU A 70 -1.70 8.84 -8.21
N GLY A 71 -0.78 9.41 -9.00
CA GLY A 71 -1.03 9.72 -10.40
C GLY A 71 -1.18 8.44 -11.22
N LEU A 72 -2.25 8.35 -12.01
CA LEU A 72 -2.43 7.25 -12.95
C LEU A 72 -1.50 7.41 -14.16
N GLY A 73 -0.91 6.31 -14.61
CA GLY A 73 -0.11 6.26 -15.83
C GLY A 73 -0.90 6.55 -17.10
N PRO A 74 -0.29 6.38 -18.29
CA PRO A 74 -0.98 6.49 -19.57
C PRO A 74 -2.18 5.55 -19.68
N GLU A 75 -3.15 5.91 -20.52
CA GLU A 75 -4.26 5.03 -20.90
C GLU A 75 -3.74 3.91 -21.80
N LEU A 76 -4.00 2.66 -21.40
CA LEU A 76 -3.57 1.47 -22.14
C LEU A 76 -4.67 0.88 -23.02
N ALA A 77 -5.93 1.27 -22.78
CA ALA A 77 -7.09 0.74 -23.50
C ALA A 77 -7.77 1.78 -24.40
N GLU A 78 -7.03 2.78 -24.92
CA GLU A 78 -7.57 3.77 -25.88
C GLU A 78 -8.15 3.10 -27.13
N ALA A 79 -7.44 2.08 -27.64
CA ALA A 79 -7.91 1.19 -28.69
C ALA A 79 -7.78 -0.26 -28.21
N LEU A 80 -8.90 -0.98 -28.16
CA LEU A 80 -8.89 -2.40 -27.85
C LEU A 80 -8.38 -3.21 -29.07
N PRO A 81 -7.37 -4.07 -28.89
CA PRO A 81 -6.95 -4.97 -29.96
C PRO A 81 -8.01 -6.03 -30.23
N THR A 82 -7.89 -6.74 -31.35
CA THR A 82 -8.66 -7.99 -31.54
C THR A 82 -8.28 -8.98 -30.44
N PRO A 83 -9.24 -9.53 -29.69
CA PRO A 83 -8.93 -10.42 -28.59
C PRO A 83 -8.48 -11.78 -29.12
N LEU A 84 -7.59 -12.44 -28.37
CA LEU A 84 -7.42 -13.88 -28.49
C LEU A 84 -8.66 -14.55 -27.88
N ILE A 85 -9.38 -15.33 -28.69
CA ILE A 85 -10.55 -16.09 -28.25
C ILE A 85 -10.11 -17.50 -27.90
N SER A 86 -10.25 -17.88 -26.63
CA SER A 86 -10.06 -19.27 -26.20
C SER A 86 -11.41 -19.94 -26.07
N ASN A 87 -11.60 -21.04 -26.79
CA ASN A 87 -12.77 -21.89 -26.77
C ASN A 87 -12.45 -23.20 -26.06
N ALA A 88 -13.40 -23.74 -25.30
CA ALA A 88 -13.32 -25.07 -24.70
C ALA A 88 -14.73 -25.66 -24.50
N GLY A 89 -14.82 -26.97 -24.27
CA GLY A 89 -16.10 -27.68 -24.14
C GLY A 89 -17.05 -27.54 -25.33
N GLY A 90 -16.56 -27.18 -26.54
CA GLY A 90 -17.42 -26.94 -27.71
C GLY A 90 -18.02 -25.54 -27.82
N SER A 91 -17.67 -24.61 -26.92
CA SER A 91 -18.01 -23.18 -27.10
C SER A 91 -17.40 -22.62 -28.38
N VAL A 92 -18.05 -21.63 -28.96
CA VAL A 92 -17.52 -20.87 -30.10
C VAL A 92 -17.72 -19.40 -29.81
N GLY A 93 -16.67 -18.70 -29.39
CA GLY A 93 -16.70 -17.25 -29.20
C GLY A 93 -16.48 -16.50 -30.51
N ALA A 94 -17.16 -15.36 -30.66
CA ALA A 94 -16.91 -14.38 -31.71
C ALA A 94 -16.87 -12.95 -31.15
N TYR A 95 -16.06 -12.09 -31.76
CA TYR A 95 -15.90 -10.68 -31.35
C TYR A 95 -16.14 -9.76 -32.54
N ASP A 96 -17.05 -8.81 -32.39
CA ASP A 96 -17.28 -7.71 -33.33
C ASP A 96 -16.53 -6.46 -32.85
N PRO A 97 -15.49 -5.99 -33.56
CA PRO A 97 -14.71 -4.82 -33.15
C PRO A 97 -15.45 -3.49 -33.33
N ILE A 98 -16.50 -3.42 -34.16
CA ILE A 98 -17.27 -2.19 -34.39
C ILE A 98 -18.17 -1.91 -33.18
N THR A 99 -18.92 -2.92 -32.75
CA THR A 99 -19.81 -2.82 -31.60
C THR A 99 -19.14 -3.19 -30.27
N ARG A 100 -17.88 -3.67 -30.33
CA ARG A 100 -17.11 -4.22 -29.19
C ARG A 100 -17.87 -5.33 -28.47
N THR A 101 -18.58 -6.15 -29.23
CA THR A 101 -19.47 -7.19 -28.71
C THR A 101 -18.78 -8.54 -28.73
N MET A 102 -18.72 -9.17 -27.56
CA MET A 102 -18.30 -10.55 -27.36
C MET A 102 -19.54 -11.44 -27.34
N THR A 103 -19.60 -12.42 -28.23
CA THR A 103 -20.74 -13.34 -28.35
C THR A 103 -20.32 -14.78 -28.13
N ASN A 104 -21.17 -15.56 -27.47
CA ASN A 104 -21.11 -17.01 -27.41
C ASN A 104 -22.29 -17.63 -28.20
N PRO A 105 -22.22 -17.76 -29.53
CA PRO A 105 -23.29 -18.34 -30.34
C PRO A 105 -23.57 -19.82 -30.10
N THR A 106 -22.59 -20.61 -29.60
CA THR A 106 -22.71 -22.07 -29.48
C THR A 106 -22.50 -22.52 -28.05
N LEU A 107 -23.46 -23.26 -27.51
CA LEU A 107 -23.37 -23.85 -26.17
C LEU A 107 -22.25 -24.91 -26.11
N GLY A 108 -21.48 -24.88 -25.03
CA GLY A 108 -20.52 -25.93 -24.70
C GLY A 108 -20.71 -26.49 -23.29
N THR A 109 -19.85 -27.42 -22.90
CA THR A 109 -19.91 -28.17 -21.63
C THR A 109 -18.99 -27.64 -20.54
N GLU A 110 -18.11 -26.68 -20.87
CA GLU A 110 -17.13 -26.11 -19.94
C GLU A 110 -17.48 -24.67 -19.57
N ASN A 111 -17.57 -24.39 -18.27
CA ASN A 111 -17.84 -23.05 -17.74
C ASN A 111 -16.60 -22.15 -17.81
N GLY A 112 -16.80 -20.83 -17.96
CA GLY A 112 -15.72 -19.87 -18.12
C GLY A 112 -15.12 -19.84 -19.53
N TYR A 113 -15.87 -20.33 -20.52
CA TYR A 113 -15.57 -20.26 -21.94
C TYR A 113 -16.83 -19.88 -22.72
N PRO A 114 -16.69 -19.17 -23.86
CA PRO A 114 -15.46 -18.68 -24.45
C PRO A 114 -14.80 -17.57 -23.61
N ARG A 115 -13.49 -17.40 -23.76
CA ARG A 115 -12.71 -16.33 -23.11
C ARG A 115 -12.20 -15.35 -24.15
N PHE A 116 -12.34 -14.06 -23.87
CA PHE A 116 -11.86 -13.00 -24.73
C PHE A 116 -10.71 -12.27 -24.04
N ARG A 117 -9.50 -12.38 -24.61
CA ARG A 117 -8.27 -11.84 -24.03
C ARG A 117 -7.76 -10.67 -24.85
N PHE A 118 -7.82 -9.47 -24.27
CA PHE A 118 -7.32 -8.25 -24.87
C PHE A 118 -5.92 -7.95 -24.36
N ALA A 119 -4.92 -8.03 -25.24
CA ALA A 119 -3.52 -7.72 -24.92
C ALA A 119 -3.30 -6.20 -24.94
N VAL A 120 -3.58 -5.54 -23.82
CA VAL A 120 -3.47 -4.07 -23.67
C VAL A 120 -2.10 -3.62 -23.14
N GLY A 121 -1.11 -4.52 -23.07
CA GLY A 121 0.23 -4.19 -22.58
C GLY A 121 0.33 -4.10 -21.05
N LEU A 122 -0.42 -4.94 -20.32
CA LEU A 122 -0.25 -5.07 -18.88
C LEU A 122 1.12 -5.70 -18.57
N VAL A 123 1.70 -5.34 -17.42
CA VAL A 123 2.94 -5.93 -16.91
C VAL A 123 2.64 -6.67 -15.61
N ALA A 124 2.95 -7.96 -15.57
CA ALA A 124 2.75 -8.78 -14.38
C ALA A 124 3.43 -8.18 -13.14
N GLY A 125 2.76 -8.23 -11.99
CA GLY A 125 3.21 -7.65 -10.73
C GLY A 125 2.88 -6.17 -10.54
N LYS A 126 2.53 -5.43 -11.60
CA LYS A 126 2.07 -4.04 -11.49
C LYS A 126 0.59 -3.95 -11.14
N ARG A 127 0.22 -2.90 -10.42
CA ARG A 127 -1.18 -2.58 -10.12
C ARG A 127 -1.73 -1.60 -11.15
N TYR A 128 -2.96 -1.84 -11.58
CA TYR A 128 -3.69 -1.00 -12.52
C TYR A 128 -5.03 -0.61 -11.92
N ARG A 129 -5.51 0.61 -12.19
CA ARG A 129 -6.93 0.93 -12.10
C ARG A 129 -7.59 0.48 -13.40
N ILE A 130 -8.64 -0.33 -13.28
CA ILE A 130 -9.43 -0.83 -14.39
C ILE A 130 -10.86 -0.41 -14.12
N ALA A 131 -11.40 0.43 -15.00
CA ALA A 131 -12.73 0.97 -14.86
C ALA A 131 -13.48 0.99 -16.18
N GLY A 132 -14.80 0.82 -16.14
CA GLY A 132 -15.59 0.78 -17.35
C GLY A 132 -17.01 0.28 -17.14
N VAL A 133 -17.66 0.02 -18.27
CA VAL A 133 -19.04 -0.44 -18.34
C VAL A 133 -19.14 -1.51 -19.42
N VAL A 134 -19.74 -2.64 -19.06
CA VAL A 134 -20.23 -3.65 -20.01
C VAL A 134 -21.76 -3.62 -20.06
N SER A 135 -22.35 -4.08 -21.16
CA SER A 135 -23.81 -4.18 -21.33
C SER A 135 -24.20 -5.46 -22.04
N GLY A 136 -25.50 -5.79 -22.07
CA GLY A 136 -26.02 -7.01 -22.68
C GLY A 136 -26.35 -8.06 -21.63
N ASP A 137 -26.04 -9.33 -21.91
CA ASP A 137 -26.39 -10.47 -21.04
C ASP A 137 -25.43 -10.60 -19.85
N LEU A 138 -25.45 -9.63 -18.93
CA LEU A 138 -24.52 -9.55 -17.81
C LEU A 138 -24.58 -10.77 -16.86
N SER A 139 -25.72 -11.45 -16.78
CA SER A 139 -25.85 -12.73 -16.04
C SER A 139 -25.03 -13.86 -16.65
N ARG A 140 -24.44 -13.66 -17.83
CA ARG A 140 -23.54 -14.60 -18.52
C ARG A 140 -22.09 -14.16 -18.45
N LEU A 141 -21.77 -12.93 -18.05
CA LEU A 141 -20.39 -12.55 -17.76
C LEU A 141 -20.05 -13.05 -16.36
N ILE A 142 -19.10 -13.98 -16.23
CA ILE A 142 -18.73 -14.56 -14.92
C ILE A 142 -17.42 -14.00 -14.37
N GLY A 143 -16.72 -13.17 -15.15
CA GLY A 143 -15.57 -12.44 -14.63
C GLY A 143 -14.86 -11.58 -15.65
N ILE A 144 -14.27 -10.51 -15.12
CA ILE A 144 -13.28 -9.66 -15.76
C ILE A 144 -12.01 -9.85 -14.93
N ARG A 145 -10.85 -10.13 -15.53
CA ARG A 145 -9.62 -10.39 -14.76
C ARG A 145 -8.34 -10.00 -15.49
N LEU A 146 -7.29 -9.73 -14.72
CA LEU A 146 -5.95 -9.42 -15.25
C LEU A 146 -5.04 -10.66 -15.15
N HIS A 147 -5.55 -11.80 -15.57
CA HIS A 147 -4.90 -13.10 -15.45
C HIS A 147 -5.51 -14.11 -16.44
N THR A 148 -4.82 -15.21 -16.75
CA THR A 148 -5.25 -16.21 -17.74
C THR A 148 -5.74 -17.53 -17.14
N SER A 149 -5.40 -17.85 -15.89
CA SER A 149 -5.78 -19.08 -15.17
C SER A 149 -6.29 -18.78 -13.74
N GLY A 150 -6.72 -19.76 -12.94
CA GLY A 150 -7.14 -19.52 -11.54
C GLY A 150 -8.25 -18.47 -11.30
N GLY A 151 -8.39 -18.02 -10.03
CA GLY A 151 -9.39 -17.04 -9.58
C GLY A 151 -8.82 -15.83 -8.81
N ILE A 152 -7.50 -15.63 -8.84
CA ILE A 152 -6.84 -14.46 -8.23
C ILE A 152 -6.88 -13.30 -9.23
N ASN A 153 -7.06 -12.07 -8.76
CA ASN A 153 -7.10 -10.82 -9.55
C ASN A 153 -8.37 -10.58 -10.39
N ASP A 154 -9.51 -11.13 -9.97
CA ASP A 154 -10.81 -10.81 -10.56
C ASP A 154 -11.19 -9.35 -10.24
N VAL A 155 -11.65 -8.62 -11.26
CA VAL A 155 -12.18 -7.25 -11.16
C VAL A 155 -13.66 -7.36 -10.80
N PRO A 156 -14.07 -6.92 -9.60
CA PRO A 156 -15.49 -6.88 -9.25
C PRO A 156 -16.25 -5.97 -10.20
N PHE A 157 -17.42 -6.44 -10.64
CA PHE A 157 -18.35 -5.66 -11.45
C PHE A 157 -19.76 -5.82 -10.89
N ASN A 158 -20.61 -4.82 -11.11
CA ASN A 158 -22.02 -4.89 -10.74
C ASN A 158 -22.80 -5.64 -11.84
N PRO A 159 -23.40 -6.80 -11.57
CA PRO A 159 -24.10 -7.59 -12.59
C PRO A 159 -25.42 -6.97 -13.06
N THR A 160 -25.94 -5.97 -12.36
CA THR A 160 -27.16 -5.24 -12.76
C THR A 160 -26.82 -4.07 -13.70
N THR A 161 -25.71 -3.37 -13.46
CA THR A 161 -25.35 -2.16 -14.22
C THR A 161 -24.19 -2.35 -15.18
N GLY A 162 -23.42 -3.43 -15.03
CA GLY A 162 -22.21 -3.72 -15.80
C GLY A 162 -21.02 -2.83 -15.47
N VAL A 163 -21.14 -1.97 -14.46
CA VAL A 163 -20.08 -1.06 -14.02
C VAL A 163 -19.00 -1.83 -13.27
N PHE A 164 -17.74 -1.56 -13.58
CA PHE A 164 -16.58 -2.03 -12.82
C PHE A 164 -15.61 -0.87 -12.57
N ASP A 165 -15.01 -0.83 -11.39
CA ASP A 165 -13.90 0.06 -11.02
C ASP A 165 -13.09 -0.60 -9.90
N ALA A 166 -11.88 -1.07 -10.23
CA ALA A 166 -11.02 -1.77 -9.28
C ALA A 166 -9.56 -1.39 -9.49
N ARG A 167 -8.73 -1.64 -8.48
CA ARG A 167 -7.27 -1.53 -8.51
C ARG A 167 -6.66 -2.93 -8.40
N GLN A 168 -6.44 -3.61 -9.52
CA GLN A 168 -5.94 -4.99 -9.52
C GLN A 168 -4.48 -5.14 -9.92
N VAL A 169 -3.81 -6.14 -9.34
CA VAL A 169 -2.47 -6.54 -9.74
C VAL A 169 -2.58 -7.42 -10.97
N ALA A 170 -1.85 -7.07 -12.03
CA ALA A 170 -1.77 -7.91 -13.21
C ALA A 170 -0.95 -9.17 -12.91
N ALA A 171 -1.44 -10.34 -13.32
CA ALA A 171 -0.69 -11.59 -13.35
C ALA A 171 -0.44 -12.08 -14.78
N ALA A 172 -0.96 -11.37 -15.78
CA ALA A 172 -0.72 -11.58 -17.20
C ALA A 172 -0.68 -10.23 -17.93
N ASP A 173 -0.40 -10.27 -19.23
CA ASP A 173 -0.37 -9.11 -20.14
C ASP A 173 -1.74 -8.76 -20.76
N VAL A 174 -2.81 -9.48 -20.36
CA VAL A 174 -4.16 -9.39 -20.93
C VAL A 174 -5.23 -9.01 -19.90
N ILE A 175 -6.30 -8.38 -20.39
CA ILE A 175 -7.62 -8.38 -19.73
C ILE A 175 -8.43 -9.54 -20.31
N ASP A 176 -8.92 -10.43 -19.46
CA ASP A 176 -9.69 -11.61 -19.84
C ASP A 176 -11.15 -11.45 -19.38
N PHE A 177 -12.08 -11.53 -20.32
CA PHE A 177 -13.52 -11.60 -20.07
C PHE A 177 -13.98 -13.05 -20.21
N ARG A 178 -14.66 -13.56 -19.18
CA ARG A 178 -15.12 -14.96 -19.11
C ARG A 178 -16.63 -15.06 -19.14
N PHE A 179 -17.13 -16.03 -19.89
CA PHE A 179 -18.56 -16.27 -20.03
C PHE A 179 -19.00 -17.55 -19.33
N GLU A 180 -20.21 -17.51 -18.79
CA GLU A 180 -20.98 -18.70 -18.48
C GLU A 180 -21.38 -19.38 -19.78
N ASN A 181 -21.22 -20.69 -19.84
CA ASN A 181 -21.51 -21.46 -21.05
C ASN A 181 -22.85 -22.21 -20.97
N SER A 182 -23.84 -21.65 -20.26
CA SER A 182 -25.16 -22.27 -20.07
C SER A 182 -26.22 -21.77 -21.06
N ALA A 183 -25.96 -20.66 -21.76
CA ALA A 183 -26.84 -20.10 -22.78
C ALA A 183 -26.04 -19.28 -23.81
N ALA A 184 -26.65 -19.02 -24.97
CA ALA A 184 -26.12 -18.01 -25.88
C ALA A 184 -26.10 -16.65 -25.18
N ALA A 185 -25.05 -15.86 -25.44
CA ALA A 185 -24.84 -14.60 -24.74
C ALA A 185 -24.19 -13.58 -25.66
N ALA A 186 -24.56 -12.32 -25.49
CA ALA A 186 -23.87 -11.17 -26.08
C ALA A 186 -23.58 -10.12 -25.00
N VAL A 187 -22.30 -9.79 -24.82
CA VAL A 187 -21.87 -8.72 -23.89
C VAL A 187 -20.96 -7.75 -24.64
N SER A 188 -21.29 -6.47 -24.59
CA SER A 188 -20.53 -5.40 -25.25
C SER A 188 -19.72 -4.59 -24.26
N ILE A 189 -18.50 -4.21 -24.65
CA ILE A 189 -17.69 -3.26 -23.89
C ILE A 189 -18.11 -1.84 -24.30
N VAL A 190 -18.90 -1.19 -23.45
CA VAL A 190 -19.36 0.19 -23.66
C VAL A 190 -18.19 1.16 -23.47
N SER A 191 -17.48 1.00 -22.36
CA SER A 191 -16.28 1.79 -22.07
C SER A 191 -15.29 0.98 -21.25
N ILE A 192 -14.00 1.26 -21.42
CA ILE A 192 -12.93 0.67 -20.62
C ILE A 192 -11.77 1.67 -20.51
N SER A 193 -11.18 1.74 -19.33
CA SER A 193 -9.98 2.50 -19.02
C SER A 193 -9.08 1.63 -18.17
N VAL A 194 -7.79 1.59 -18.53
CA VAL A 194 -6.76 0.77 -17.91
C VAL A 194 -5.52 1.62 -17.77
N ARG A 195 -5.20 1.98 -16.53
CA ARG A 195 -4.08 2.87 -16.23
C ARG A 195 -3.27 2.31 -15.08
N GLU A 196 -1.95 2.28 -15.24
CA GLU A 196 -1.06 1.87 -14.15
C GLU A 196 -1.31 2.77 -12.93
N LEU A 197 -1.38 2.17 -11.75
CA LEU A 197 -1.39 2.87 -10.48
C LEU A 197 -0.05 2.55 -9.79
N PRO A 198 0.94 3.46 -9.88
CA PRO A 198 2.26 3.24 -9.32
C PRO A 198 2.25 3.32 -7.79
N GLY A 199 3.11 2.54 -7.15
CA GLY A 199 3.29 2.51 -5.69
C GLY A 199 3.25 1.08 -5.14
N ALA A 200 3.82 0.90 -3.96
CA ALA A 200 3.77 -0.40 -3.28
C ALA A 200 2.56 -0.44 -2.32
N HIS A 201 1.36 -0.46 -2.88
CA HIS A 201 0.11 -0.45 -2.11
C HIS A 201 -0.03 -1.70 -1.22
N ALA A 202 -0.47 -1.50 0.02
CA ALA A 202 -0.60 -2.57 1.00
C ALA A 202 -2.00 -3.18 0.94
N ALA A 203 -2.09 -4.51 0.85
CA ALA A 203 -3.37 -5.22 0.68
C ALA A 203 -3.48 -6.44 1.60
N GLN A 204 -4.72 -6.84 1.87
CA GLN A 204 -5.08 -8.04 2.62
C GLN A 204 -6.31 -8.72 2.01
N PRO A 205 -6.12 -9.81 1.23
CA PRO A 205 -7.23 -10.50 0.59
C PRO A 205 -8.14 -11.23 1.59
N ILE A 206 -7.61 -11.70 2.71
CA ILE A 206 -8.37 -12.48 3.70
C ILE A 206 -9.16 -11.54 4.61
N SER A 207 -10.49 -11.55 4.51
CA SER A 207 -11.36 -10.61 5.23
C SER A 207 -11.19 -10.62 6.75
N ALA A 208 -10.95 -11.79 7.36
CA ALA A 208 -10.77 -11.91 8.81
C ALA A 208 -9.47 -11.29 9.34
N ARG A 209 -8.51 -11.00 8.46
CA ARG A 209 -7.16 -10.50 8.81
C ARG A 209 -6.98 -9.02 8.50
N ARG A 210 -8.07 -8.32 8.19
CA ARG A 210 -8.04 -6.92 7.75
C ARG A 210 -8.12 -6.02 8.98
N PRO A 211 -7.16 -5.09 9.18
CA PRO A 211 -7.31 -4.11 10.22
C PRO A 211 -8.55 -3.25 9.97
N THR A 212 -9.07 -2.67 11.04
CA THR A 212 -10.30 -1.87 10.98
C THR A 212 -9.97 -0.39 10.96
N TYR A 213 -10.60 0.37 10.07
CA TYR A 213 -10.53 1.83 10.10
C TYR A 213 -11.33 2.37 11.29
N GLN A 214 -10.72 3.26 12.06
CA GLN A 214 -11.36 3.94 13.16
C GLN A 214 -11.04 5.43 13.16
N THR A 215 -11.94 6.19 13.76
CA THR A 215 -11.84 7.63 13.91
C THR A 215 -12.45 8.06 15.24
N ALA A 216 -11.79 9.00 15.93
CA ALA A 216 -12.29 9.72 17.10
C ALA A 216 -11.55 11.04 17.24
N ASP A 217 -12.23 12.08 17.74
CA ASP A 217 -11.64 13.41 17.99
C ASP A 217 -10.88 13.98 16.78
N SER A 218 -11.40 13.76 15.57
CA SER A 218 -10.78 14.14 14.28
C SER A 218 -9.48 13.40 13.92
N LEU A 219 -9.04 12.44 14.75
CA LEU A 219 -7.93 11.54 14.44
C LEU A 219 -8.44 10.31 13.72
N ASN A 220 -7.61 9.73 12.85
CA ASN A 220 -7.96 8.59 12.02
C ASN A 220 -6.82 7.58 12.04
N TRP A 221 -7.13 6.30 12.21
CA TRP A 221 -6.13 5.24 12.29
C TRP A 221 -6.65 3.91 11.75
N LEU A 222 -5.72 3.01 11.44
CA LEU A 222 -6.00 1.59 11.36
C LEU A 222 -5.78 0.96 12.74
N ASN A 223 -6.80 0.26 13.22
CA ASN A 223 -6.76 -0.51 14.45
C ASN A 223 -6.39 -1.96 14.12
N PHE A 224 -5.34 -2.45 14.79
CA PHE A 224 -4.88 -3.84 14.72
C PHE A 224 -5.18 -4.52 16.06
N ASP A 225 -5.79 -5.70 15.99
CA ASP A 225 -6.36 -6.41 17.16
C ASP A 225 -5.35 -7.24 17.97
N GLY A 226 -4.17 -7.49 17.42
CA GLY A 226 -3.15 -8.35 18.04
C GLY A 226 -3.37 -9.85 17.87
N ILE A 227 -4.25 -10.27 16.95
CA ILE A 227 -4.53 -11.68 16.66
C ILE A 227 -4.01 -12.09 15.30
N ASP A 228 -4.41 -11.43 14.21
CA ASP A 228 -3.97 -11.82 12.87
C ASP A 228 -4.03 -10.70 11.80
N ASP A 229 -4.35 -9.48 12.22
CA ASP A 229 -4.40 -8.29 11.36
C ASP A 229 -3.06 -8.02 10.68
N LEU A 230 -3.08 -7.97 9.35
CA LEU A 230 -1.88 -7.78 8.52
C LEU A 230 -2.23 -7.10 7.21
N LEU A 231 -1.43 -6.10 6.80
CA LEU A 231 -1.41 -5.61 5.42
C LEU A 231 -0.05 -5.92 4.79
N LEU A 232 -0.05 -6.36 3.53
CA LEU A 232 1.16 -6.72 2.78
C LEU A 232 1.34 -5.85 1.55
N THR A 233 2.54 -5.29 1.37
CA THR A 233 2.91 -4.64 0.11
C THR A 233 3.43 -5.67 -0.90
N PRO A 234 3.48 -5.35 -2.21
CA PRO A 234 4.43 -6.01 -3.12
C PRO A 234 5.88 -5.72 -2.69
N SER A 235 6.85 -6.32 -3.39
CA SER A 235 8.27 -6.07 -3.12
C SER A 235 8.60 -4.58 -3.25
N VAL A 236 9.20 -4.00 -2.20
CA VAL A 236 9.76 -2.64 -2.22
C VAL A 236 11.25 -2.76 -2.55
N SER A 237 11.71 -2.02 -3.55
CA SER A 237 13.11 -2.05 -3.99
C SER A 237 14.02 -1.24 -3.08
N LEU A 238 14.69 -1.90 -2.14
CA LEU A 238 15.61 -1.26 -1.17
C LEU A 238 17.07 -1.69 -1.39
N SER A 239 17.33 -2.56 -2.36
CA SER A 239 18.66 -3.13 -2.64
C SER A 239 19.72 -2.14 -3.11
N ALA A 240 19.32 -0.93 -3.49
CA ALA A 240 20.24 0.14 -3.87
C ALA A 240 20.74 0.99 -2.68
N THR A 241 20.26 0.75 -1.46
CA THR A 241 20.61 1.58 -0.29
C THR A 241 21.11 0.74 0.88
N SER A 242 22.06 1.29 1.65
CA SER A 242 22.41 0.78 2.98
C SER A 242 21.76 1.58 4.11
N ARG A 243 21.00 2.65 3.78
CA ARG A 243 20.41 3.57 4.75
C ARG A 243 18.90 3.69 4.60
N LEU A 244 18.19 3.65 5.72
CA LEU A 244 16.74 3.89 5.80
C LEU A 244 16.40 4.96 6.84
N SER A 245 15.31 5.67 6.58
CA SER A 245 14.59 6.45 7.60
C SER A 245 13.14 6.00 7.65
N LEU A 246 12.61 5.81 8.86
CA LEU A 246 11.24 5.39 9.10
C LEU A 246 10.56 6.34 10.07
N PHE A 247 9.29 6.63 9.80
CA PHE A 247 8.45 7.46 10.66
C PHE A 247 7.11 6.78 10.83
N ALA A 248 6.65 6.61 12.07
CA ALA A 248 5.36 6.00 12.34
C ALA A 248 4.64 6.72 13.48
N GLY A 249 3.40 7.15 13.23
CA GLY A 249 2.48 7.57 14.29
C GLY A 249 1.76 6.34 14.83
N VAL A 250 1.97 5.99 16.10
CA VAL A 250 1.44 4.75 16.69
C VAL A 250 0.82 4.96 18.06
N ARG A 251 -0.12 4.08 18.42
CA ARG A 251 -0.53 3.85 19.82
C ARG A 251 -0.24 2.42 20.24
N LYS A 252 0.49 2.26 21.33
CA LYS A 252 0.76 1.00 22.02
C LYS A 252 -0.09 0.93 23.30
N PRO A 253 -1.13 0.08 23.37
CA PRO A 253 -2.03 -0.02 24.53
C PRO A 253 -1.44 -0.83 25.70
N SER A 254 -0.56 -1.79 25.44
CA SER A 254 0.00 -2.70 26.43
C SER A 254 1.42 -3.12 26.06
N ASP A 255 2.20 -3.51 27.08
CA ASP A 255 3.53 -4.11 26.92
C ASP A 255 3.51 -5.64 27.06
N ALA A 256 2.35 -6.25 27.29
CA ALA A 256 2.25 -7.67 27.67
C ALA A 256 2.74 -8.64 26.58
N VAL A 257 2.52 -8.32 25.31
CA VAL A 257 2.83 -9.17 24.16
C VAL A 257 3.61 -8.37 23.14
N ARG A 258 4.63 -8.98 22.52
CA ARG A 258 5.41 -8.38 21.45
C ARG A 258 4.55 -8.11 20.22
N GLY A 259 4.58 -6.88 19.70
CA GLY A 259 3.89 -6.48 18.47
C GLY A 259 4.82 -5.93 17.41
N VAL A 260 4.45 -6.05 16.13
CA VAL A 260 5.23 -5.58 14.97
C VAL A 260 4.45 -4.51 14.21
N VAL A 261 4.89 -3.27 14.30
CA VAL A 261 4.26 -2.16 13.56
C VAL A 261 4.49 -2.35 12.06
N VAL A 262 5.75 -2.53 11.67
CA VAL A 262 6.16 -2.81 10.29
C VAL A 262 7.41 -3.68 10.29
N ASN A 263 7.54 -4.55 9.30
CA ASN A 263 8.76 -5.30 9.02
C ASN A 263 8.93 -5.51 7.51
N GLN A 264 10.14 -5.84 7.10
CA GLN A 264 10.35 -6.53 5.83
C GLN A 264 10.24 -8.05 6.05
N ILE A 265 9.38 -8.72 5.30
CA ILE A 265 8.87 -10.08 5.62
C ILE A 265 9.96 -11.15 5.72
N ALA A 266 11.05 -11.02 4.97
CA ALA A 266 12.21 -11.93 5.05
C ALA A 266 13.01 -11.80 6.36
N HIS A 267 12.53 -10.99 7.32
CA HIS A 267 13.06 -10.67 8.64
C HIS A 267 14.28 -11.49 9.09
N GLY A 268 15.44 -10.99 8.68
CA GLY A 268 16.75 -11.59 8.88
C GLY A 268 17.85 -10.63 8.46
N ALA A 269 18.97 -11.17 7.99
CA ALA A 269 20.04 -10.39 7.40
C ALA A 269 19.51 -9.39 6.35
N ARG A 270 20.06 -8.16 6.34
CA ARG A 270 19.75 -7.12 5.34
C ARG A 270 18.27 -6.71 5.28
N SER A 271 17.59 -6.77 6.43
CA SER A 271 16.19 -6.38 6.61
C SER A 271 16.01 -5.44 7.80
N PHE A 272 14.79 -4.95 8.01
CA PHE A 272 14.43 -4.10 9.15
C PHE A 272 13.05 -4.47 9.75
N ALA A 273 12.82 -4.04 10.99
CA ALA A 273 11.50 -4.01 11.62
C ALA A 273 11.39 -2.96 12.72
N LEU A 274 10.14 -2.55 12.99
CA LEU A 274 9.75 -1.67 14.09
C LEU A 274 8.78 -2.43 15.01
N TYR A 275 9.11 -2.47 16.29
CA TYR A 275 8.40 -3.23 17.31
C TYR A 275 7.75 -2.33 18.36
N ALA A 276 6.61 -2.78 18.86
CA ALA A 276 5.83 -2.12 19.88
C ALA A 276 5.03 -3.16 20.69
N PRO A 277 5.53 -3.67 21.84
CA PRO A 277 6.91 -3.58 22.35
C PRO A 277 7.89 -4.56 21.67
N SER A 278 9.17 -4.51 22.03
CA SER A 278 10.21 -5.41 21.48
C SER A 278 10.14 -6.86 21.97
N SER A 279 9.60 -7.09 23.16
CA SER A 279 9.29 -8.40 23.74
C SER A 279 8.14 -8.26 24.75
N GLY A 280 7.50 -9.36 25.11
CA GLY A 280 6.45 -9.35 26.15
C GLY A 280 7.01 -8.92 27.50
N GLY A 281 6.32 -7.98 28.16
CA GLY A 281 6.70 -7.36 29.43
C GLY A 281 7.68 -6.18 29.31
N SER A 282 8.25 -5.90 28.13
CA SER A 282 9.23 -4.83 27.96
C SER A 282 8.57 -3.46 27.70
N PRO A 283 8.78 -2.44 28.54
CA PRO A 283 8.17 -1.12 28.37
C PRO A 283 8.93 -0.26 27.35
N ASN A 284 9.03 -0.71 26.10
CA ASN A 284 9.84 -0.05 25.08
C ASN A 284 9.22 -0.08 23.67
N PHE A 285 9.86 0.67 22.78
CA PHE A 285 9.83 0.45 21.35
C PHE A 285 11.21 -0.02 20.89
N ALA A 286 11.28 -0.76 19.79
CA ALA A 286 12.55 -1.15 19.19
C ALA A 286 12.54 -1.01 17.67
N ALA A 287 13.61 -0.46 17.12
CA ALA A 287 13.90 -0.49 15.70
C ALA A 287 15.06 -1.45 15.47
N THR A 288 14.84 -2.48 14.66
CA THR A 288 15.84 -3.51 14.34
C THR A 288 16.25 -3.39 12.90
N ALA A 289 17.54 -3.52 12.65
CA ALA A 289 18.07 -3.91 11.34
C ALA A 289 19.52 -4.37 11.53
N GLY A 290 20.12 -4.92 10.48
CA GLY A 290 21.49 -5.39 10.53
C GLY A 290 21.86 -6.16 9.26
N ASN A 291 23.16 -6.33 9.05
CA ASN A 291 23.66 -7.05 7.89
C ASN A 291 23.70 -8.56 8.17
N THR A 292 24.65 -9.03 8.99
CA THR A 292 24.75 -10.45 9.37
C THR A 292 23.89 -10.79 10.58
N THR A 293 23.92 -9.91 11.59
CA THR A 293 23.15 -10.04 12.82
C THR A 293 22.29 -8.79 13.00
N LEU A 294 21.03 -8.98 13.39
CA LEU A 294 20.14 -7.87 13.69
C LEU A 294 20.45 -7.26 15.06
N VAL A 295 20.45 -5.94 15.16
CA VAL A 295 20.62 -5.20 16.42
C VAL A 295 19.45 -4.25 16.64
N ASN A 296 19.07 -4.05 17.90
CA ASN A 296 17.92 -3.25 18.30
C ASN A 296 18.35 -1.91 18.88
N ALA A 297 17.97 -0.81 18.25
CA ALA A 297 17.88 0.48 18.94
C ALA A 297 16.58 0.50 19.75
N MET A 298 16.65 0.81 21.04
CA MET A 298 15.50 0.72 21.95
C MET A 298 15.30 2.02 22.71
N VAL A 299 14.04 2.46 22.80
CA VAL A 299 13.64 3.61 23.62
C VAL A 299 12.61 3.14 24.63
N THR A 300 12.88 3.38 25.91
CA THR A 300 11.94 3.08 27.00
C THR A 300 10.75 4.03 26.93
N SER A 301 9.55 3.47 26.86
CA SER A 301 8.28 4.18 26.74
C SER A 301 7.16 3.21 27.11
N ALA A 302 6.76 3.22 28.38
CA ALA A 302 5.74 2.31 28.91
C ALA A 302 4.37 2.56 28.27
N ALA A 303 3.62 1.49 28.01
CA ALA A 303 2.22 1.56 27.61
C ALA A 303 1.30 1.93 28.80
N PRO A 304 0.11 2.50 28.56
CA PRO A 304 -0.42 2.91 27.26
C PRO A 304 0.21 4.23 26.78
N ILE A 305 0.63 4.29 25.52
CA ILE A 305 1.25 5.49 24.95
C ILE A 305 0.89 5.69 23.48
N THR A 306 0.69 6.94 23.09
CA THR A 306 0.58 7.40 21.69
C THR A 306 1.77 8.29 21.39
N THR A 307 2.53 7.98 20.34
CA THR A 307 3.80 8.69 20.04
C THR A 307 4.16 8.60 18.56
N VAL A 308 5.04 9.49 18.12
CA VAL A 308 5.74 9.38 16.84
C VAL A 308 7.06 8.65 17.07
N LEU A 309 7.28 7.57 16.33
CA LEU A 309 8.56 6.87 16.24
C LEU A 309 9.34 7.39 15.03
N GLU A 310 10.61 7.69 15.23
CA GLU A 310 11.56 7.98 14.17
C GLU A 310 12.74 7.00 14.28
N ALA A 311 12.92 6.15 13.27
CA ALA A 311 14.00 5.19 13.22
C ALA A 311 14.94 5.48 12.06
N THR A 312 16.23 5.34 12.32
CA THR A 312 17.29 5.41 11.30
C THR A 312 18.03 4.07 11.27
N HIS A 313 18.33 3.59 10.08
CA HIS A 313 19.13 2.38 9.91
C HIS A 313 20.27 2.65 8.95
N ASP A 314 21.47 2.21 9.31
CA ASP A 314 22.61 2.08 8.40
C ASP A 314 23.17 0.66 8.56
N ILE A 315 23.21 -0.11 7.48
CA ILE A 315 23.81 -1.46 7.45
C ILE A 315 25.08 -1.53 6.58
N GLY A 316 25.64 -0.36 6.24
CA GLY A 316 26.90 -0.21 5.55
C GLY A 316 28.11 -0.45 6.47
N ALA A 317 29.27 0.11 6.10
CA ALA A 317 30.53 -0.11 6.83
C ALA A 317 30.50 0.42 8.28
N SER A 318 29.69 1.44 8.56
CA SER A 318 29.53 2.06 9.89
C SER A 318 28.13 1.78 10.44
N ALA A 319 27.75 0.50 10.49
CA ALA A 319 26.38 0.10 10.81
C ALA A 319 25.89 0.66 12.16
N ALA A 320 24.81 1.44 12.11
CA ALA A 320 24.29 2.18 13.26
C ALA A 320 22.76 2.32 13.16
N GLN A 321 22.08 1.82 14.18
CA GLN A 321 20.62 1.85 14.26
C GLN A 321 20.22 2.88 15.31
N GLY A 322 19.27 3.74 14.96
CA GLY A 322 18.74 4.78 15.82
C GLY A 322 17.23 4.64 15.98
N LEU A 323 16.73 4.96 17.16
CA LEU A 323 15.32 5.14 17.43
C LEU A 323 15.12 6.33 18.37
N SER A 324 14.21 7.23 18.03
CA SER A 324 13.72 8.27 18.91
C SER A 324 12.19 8.27 18.98
N VAL A 325 11.67 8.94 20.01
CA VAL A 325 10.25 9.22 20.21
C VAL A 325 10.04 10.73 20.14
N ASN A 326 8.99 11.17 19.45
CA ASN A 326 8.56 12.57 19.43
C ASN A 326 9.67 13.59 19.05
N GLY A 327 10.62 13.18 18.18
CA GLY A 327 11.74 14.04 17.77
C GLY A 327 12.81 14.27 18.85
N GLY A 328 12.79 13.50 19.94
CA GLY A 328 13.82 13.54 20.98
C GLY A 328 15.16 12.97 20.53
N THR A 329 16.15 13.01 21.42
CA THR A 329 17.48 12.42 21.17
C THR A 329 17.36 10.91 20.90
N PRO A 330 17.93 10.40 19.80
CA PRO A 330 17.84 8.98 19.48
C PRO A 330 18.68 8.13 20.43
N ALA A 331 18.12 7.00 20.84
CA ALA A 331 18.91 5.87 21.32
C ALA A 331 19.62 5.26 20.11
N VAL A 332 20.95 5.17 20.17
CA VAL A 332 21.77 4.65 19.08
C VAL A 332 22.48 3.38 19.54
N VAL A 333 22.43 2.35 18.70
CA VAL A 333 23.25 1.15 18.86
C VAL A 333 24.12 0.99 17.62
N THR A 334 25.40 0.74 17.85
CA THR A 334 26.36 0.35 16.82
C THR A 334 26.56 -1.15 16.90
N GLY A 335 26.43 -1.87 15.78
CA GLY A 335 26.55 -3.33 15.76
C GLY A 335 25.88 -3.97 14.54
N GLY A 336 25.78 -5.31 14.54
CA GLY A 336 25.25 -6.07 13.41
C GLY A 336 26.25 -6.30 12.28
N THR A 337 27.54 -6.35 12.66
CA THR A 337 28.71 -6.30 11.81
C THR A 337 28.81 -7.48 10.85
N GLY A 338 28.95 -7.13 9.57
CA GLY A 338 29.40 -7.95 8.44
C GLY A 338 30.04 -7.00 7.42
N ALA A 339 30.64 -7.51 6.34
CA ALA A 339 31.15 -6.64 5.26
C ALA A 339 30.04 -5.72 4.73
N ALA A 340 30.32 -4.43 4.55
CA ALA A 340 29.33 -3.42 4.17
C ALA A 340 28.35 -3.94 3.08
N SER A 341 27.06 -3.75 3.30
CA SER A 341 26.01 -4.29 2.42
C SER A 341 24.85 -3.31 2.26
N THR A 342 23.93 -3.66 1.37
CA THR A 342 22.66 -2.96 1.16
C THR A 342 21.50 -3.78 1.69
N PHE A 343 20.33 -3.17 1.85
CA PHE A 343 19.11 -3.89 2.17
C PHE A 343 18.78 -4.88 1.05
N GLN A 344 17.87 -5.82 1.30
CA GLN A 344 17.30 -6.64 0.23
C GLN A 344 16.03 -5.99 -0.31
N ASP A 345 15.60 -6.39 -1.50
CA ASP A 345 14.24 -6.12 -1.97
C ASP A 345 13.28 -7.05 -1.23
N GLY A 346 12.09 -6.56 -0.90
CA GLY A 346 11.09 -7.42 -0.30
C GLY A 346 9.82 -6.70 0.10
N ALA A 347 8.76 -7.48 0.29
CA ALA A 347 7.49 -6.98 0.76
C ALA A 347 7.58 -6.52 2.22
N LEU A 348 6.77 -5.52 2.56
CA LEU A 348 6.58 -5.04 3.91
C LEU A 348 5.31 -5.66 4.50
N GLY A 349 5.43 -6.20 5.71
CA GLY A 349 4.31 -6.57 6.55
C GLY A 349 4.00 -5.46 7.54
N ILE A 350 2.77 -4.97 7.55
CA ILE A 350 2.28 -3.94 8.46
C ILE A 350 1.29 -4.60 9.41
N GLY A 351 1.55 -4.52 10.72
CA GLY A 351 0.73 -5.15 11.76
C GLY A 351 1.13 -6.57 12.15
N GLY A 352 2.05 -7.21 11.44
CA GLY A 352 2.52 -8.56 11.80
C GLY A 352 3.54 -9.15 10.83
N PHE A 353 4.04 -10.34 11.15
CA PHE A 353 4.76 -11.18 10.20
C PHE A 353 3.80 -12.08 9.44
N VAL A 354 4.16 -12.46 8.20
CA VAL A 354 3.46 -13.54 7.48
C VAL A 354 3.61 -14.88 8.23
N THR A 355 4.74 -15.05 8.93
CA THR A 355 5.08 -16.25 9.70
C THR A 355 5.61 -15.86 11.08
N GLY A 356 5.01 -16.37 12.17
CA GLY A 356 5.60 -16.29 13.51
C GLY A 356 4.86 -15.46 14.56
N GLU A 357 3.55 -15.28 14.44
CA GLU A 357 2.63 -14.86 15.52
C GLU A 357 3.05 -13.62 16.35
N ARG A 358 3.65 -12.59 15.73
CA ARG A 358 3.95 -11.31 16.40
C ARG A 358 3.05 -10.23 15.85
N TRP A 359 1.81 -10.24 16.33
CA TRP A 359 0.75 -9.34 15.87
C TRP A 359 0.76 -8.05 16.65
N PHE A 360 0.64 -6.93 15.95
CA PHE A 360 0.51 -5.63 16.58
C PHE A 360 -0.87 -5.51 17.19
N ASN A 361 -0.94 -5.29 18.50
CA ASN A 361 -2.15 -4.82 19.16
C ASN A 361 -2.01 -3.32 19.35
N GLY A 362 -2.69 -2.52 18.53
CA GLY A 362 -2.53 -1.07 18.61
C GLY A 362 -3.10 -0.30 17.43
N ARG A 363 -2.71 0.97 17.33
CA ARG A 363 -3.19 1.89 16.29
C ARG A 363 -2.03 2.37 15.43
N LEU A 364 -2.24 2.41 14.12
CA LEU A 364 -1.35 3.04 13.15
C LEU A 364 -2.04 4.25 12.53
N TYR A 365 -1.48 5.44 12.75
CA TYR A 365 -2.00 6.72 12.26
C TYR A 365 -1.31 7.19 10.98
N GLY A 366 -0.18 6.58 10.64
CA GLY A 366 0.60 6.90 9.45
C GLY A 366 1.94 6.17 9.48
N LEU A 367 2.45 5.83 8.30
CA LEU A 367 3.73 5.16 8.13
C LEU A 367 4.47 5.73 6.93
N VAL A 368 5.74 6.07 7.13
CA VAL A 368 6.68 6.42 6.05
C VAL A 368 7.90 5.53 6.22
N VAL A 369 8.30 4.86 5.14
CA VAL A 369 9.58 4.17 5.03
C VAL A 369 10.29 4.77 3.83
N ARG A 370 11.51 5.24 4.02
CA ARG A 370 12.31 5.86 2.96
C ARG A 370 13.64 5.13 2.83
N GLY A 371 13.96 4.74 1.59
CA GLY A 371 15.18 4.11 1.13
C GLY A 371 16.43 5.00 1.14
N ALA A 372 16.53 5.95 2.05
CA ALA A 372 17.67 6.87 2.14
C ALA A 372 17.67 7.60 3.49
N GLU A 373 18.85 8.08 3.88
CA GLU A 373 19.00 8.98 5.02
C GLU A 373 18.25 10.29 4.80
N THR A 374 17.41 10.65 5.75
CA THR A 374 16.59 11.87 5.72
C THR A 374 17.30 12.99 6.45
N SER A 375 17.40 14.16 5.81
CA SER A 375 18.01 15.34 6.44
C SER A 375 17.29 15.73 7.72
N ALA A 376 17.99 16.30 8.70
CA ALA A 376 17.40 16.74 9.97
C ALA A 376 16.18 17.66 9.80
N PHE A 377 16.20 18.55 8.80
CA PHE A 377 15.05 19.42 8.48
C PHE A 377 13.84 18.62 8.01
N ALA A 378 14.04 17.71 7.06
CA ALA A 378 12.97 16.87 6.54
C ALA A 378 12.45 15.89 7.60
N SER A 379 13.33 15.32 8.44
CA SER A 379 12.97 14.51 9.60
C SER A 379 12.07 15.28 10.56
N SER A 380 12.48 16.48 10.99
CA SER A 380 11.68 17.32 11.89
C SER A 380 10.29 17.62 11.33
N ASN A 381 10.18 17.93 10.04
CA ASN A 381 8.89 18.17 9.41
C ASN A 381 8.04 16.90 9.26
N THR A 382 8.65 15.75 8.95
CA THR A 382 7.94 14.46 8.91
C THR A 382 7.40 14.10 10.28
N THR A 383 8.21 14.28 11.32
CA THR A 383 7.83 14.01 12.71
C THR A 383 6.71 14.93 13.18
N ARG A 384 6.75 16.23 12.85
CA ARG A 384 5.63 17.16 13.12
C ARG A 384 4.36 16.81 12.34
N PHE A 385 4.50 16.40 11.07
CA PHE A 385 3.37 15.92 10.29
C PHE A 385 2.71 14.71 10.96
N MET A 386 3.50 13.72 11.39
CA MET A 386 2.99 12.55 12.11
C MET A 386 2.39 12.92 13.48
N ALA A 387 2.98 13.87 14.20
CA ALA A 387 2.48 14.35 15.49
C ALA A 387 1.07 14.93 15.38
N ALA A 388 0.83 15.74 14.34
CA ALA A 388 -0.49 16.27 14.04
C ALA A 388 -1.53 15.16 13.75
N LYS A 389 -1.12 14.06 13.10
CA LYS A 389 -2.00 12.90 12.82
C LYS A 389 -2.38 12.09 14.05
N ILE A 390 -1.61 12.21 15.13
CA ILE A 390 -1.84 11.51 16.40
C ILE A 390 -2.36 12.43 17.52
N GLY A 391 -2.59 13.71 17.23
CA GLY A 391 -3.05 14.69 18.22
C GLY A 391 -1.99 15.09 19.26
N VAL A 392 -0.70 14.95 18.95
CA VAL A 392 0.42 15.35 19.83
C VAL A 392 1.02 16.65 19.31
N SER A 393 1.30 17.60 20.21
CA SER A 393 2.04 18.83 19.91
C SER A 393 3.52 18.65 20.25
N LEU A 394 4.42 19.07 19.35
CA LEU A 394 5.88 18.96 19.47
C LEU A 394 6.59 20.31 19.41
#